data_AF-A0A2I0T084-F1
#
_entry.id   AF-A0A2I0T084-F1
#
_cell.length_a   1.000
_cell.length_b   1.000
_cell.length_c   1.000
_cell.angle_alpha   90.00
_cell.angle_beta   90.00
_cell.angle_gamma   90.00
#
_symmetry.space_group_name_H-M   'P 1'
#
loop_
_entity.id
_entity.type
_entity.pdbx_description
1 polymer ?
#
loop_
_entity_poly.entity_id
_entity_poly.type
_entity_poly.pdbx_seq_one_letter_code
_entity_poly.pdbx_strand_id
1 'polypeptide(L)'
;MLAAANAGADVVDVAVDAMSGMTSQPSMGALVACARGTPLDTGIALERVFEYSEYWEGARGLYAAFDCTATMKSGNADVYENEIPGGQYTNLHFQAHAMGLGHKFKEVKRAYTEANKILGDLIKVGLGVVFMRGSLWRR
;
A
#
# COMPACT_ATOMS: atom_id res chain seq x y z
N MET A 1 4.32 1.40 11.32
CA MET A 1 5.33 2.48 11.29
C MET A 1 5.64 3.01 12.68
N LEU A 2 4.69 3.55 13.44
CA LEU A 2 4.95 4.00 14.83
C LEU A 2 5.60 2.91 15.71
N ALA A 3 5.12 1.67 15.65
CA ALA A 3 5.74 0.56 16.38
C ALA A 3 7.19 0.28 15.96
N ALA A 4 7.51 0.43 14.67
CA ALA A 4 8.87 0.25 14.15
C ALA A 4 9.79 1.40 14.61
N ALA A 5 9.30 2.64 14.55
CA ALA A 5 10.02 3.80 15.07
C ALA A 5 10.30 3.69 16.57
N ASN A 6 9.30 3.24 17.36
CA ASN A 6 9.48 2.94 18.79
C ASN A 6 10.48 1.81 19.06
N ALA A 7 10.64 0.87 18.11
CA ALA A 7 11.63 -0.20 18.19
C ALA A 7 13.04 0.22 17.71
N GLY A 8 13.23 1.50 17.34
CA GLY A 8 14.52 2.04 16.91
C GLY A 8 14.77 2.01 15.41
N ALA A 9 13.74 1.91 14.57
CA ALA A 9 13.91 2.11 13.13
C ALA A 9 14.27 3.58 12.83
N ASP A 10 15.37 3.81 12.11
CA ASP A 10 15.86 5.14 11.79
C ASP A 10 14.99 5.89 10.75
N VAL A 11 14.36 5.15 9.83
CA VAL A 11 13.60 5.70 8.71
C VAL A 11 12.32 4.88 8.49
N VAL A 12 11.24 5.56 8.11
CA VAL A 12 9.97 4.94 7.70
C VAL A 12 9.46 5.59 6.41
N ASP A 13 8.87 4.77 5.53
CA ASP A 13 8.29 5.25 4.28
C ASP A 13 6.85 5.74 4.48
N VAL A 14 6.54 6.88 3.86
CA VAL A 14 5.24 7.54 3.91
C VAL A 14 4.87 8.09 2.54
N ALA A 15 3.57 8.32 2.31
CA ALA A 15 3.08 9.06 1.16
C ALA A 15 2.36 10.33 1.63
N VAL A 16 2.40 11.38 0.79
CA VAL A 16 1.60 12.59 1.01
C VAL A 16 0.11 12.23 1.13
N ASP A 17 -0.62 12.94 1.98
CA ASP A 17 -1.95 12.53 2.43
C ASP A 17 -2.90 12.24 1.26
N ALA A 18 -2.98 13.14 0.27
CA ALA A 18 -3.78 12.98 -0.95
C ALA A 18 -3.44 11.75 -1.81
N MET A 19 -2.25 11.16 -1.65
CA MET A 19 -1.76 9.98 -2.39
C MET A 19 -1.48 8.78 -1.47
N SER A 20 -1.88 8.86 -0.21
CA SER A 20 -1.63 7.85 0.82
C SER A 20 -2.82 6.92 1.03
N GLY A 21 -2.59 5.85 1.82
CA GLY A 21 -3.64 4.92 2.25
C GLY A 21 -4.04 3.90 1.18
N MET A 22 -5.01 3.05 1.55
CA MET A 22 -5.44 1.89 0.76
C MET A 22 -4.25 0.96 0.42
N THR A 23 -3.86 0.90 -0.85
CA THR A 23 -2.73 0.09 -1.35
C THR A 23 -1.45 0.90 -1.48
N SER A 24 -1.49 2.19 -1.14
CA SER A 24 -0.33 3.09 -1.02
C SER A 24 0.22 3.08 0.41
N GLN A 25 1.25 3.89 0.61
CA GLN A 25 1.97 4.02 1.88
C GLN A 25 1.10 4.74 2.91
N PRO A 26 1.40 4.62 4.22
CA PRO A 26 0.67 5.35 5.26
C PRO A 26 0.80 6.88 5.08
N SER A 27 -0.20 7.61 5.59
CA SER A 27 -0.24 9.07 5.53
C SER A 27 0.95 9.70 6.25
N MET A 28 1.62 10.61 5.54
CA MET A 28 2.69 11.45 6.05
C MET A 28 2.19 12.36 7.16
N GLY A 29 1.07 13.06 6.96
CA GLY A 29 0.48 13.97 7.96
C GLY A 29 0.10 13.25 9.24
N ALA A 30 -0.48 12.04 9.14
CA ALA A 30 -0.80 11.22 10.31
C ALA A 30 0.46 10.85 11.10
N LEU A 31 1.54 10.43 10.43
CA LEU A 31 2.78 10.07 11.11
C LEU A 31 3.49 11.27 11.73
N VAL A 32 3.60 12.38 11.01
CA VAL A 32 4.18 13.64 11.52
C VAL A 32 3.38 14.13 12.72
N ALA A 33 2.05 14.13 12.65
CA ALA A 33 1.18 14.56 13.75
C ALA A 33 1.30 13.65 14.98
N CYS A 34 1.31 12.33 14.80
CA CYS A 34 1.45 11.38 15.91
C CYS A 34 2.84 11.41 16.56
N ALA A 35 3.89 11.74 15.81
CA ALA A 35 5.26 11.82 16.32
C ALA A 35 5.55 13.15 17.05
N ARG A 36 4.76 14.20 16.80
CA ARG A 36 4.98 15.55 17.33
C ARG A 36 4.99 15.56 18.86
N GLY A 37 6.01 16.19 19.45
CA GLY A 37 6.16 16.28 20.91
C GLY A 37 6.60 14.98 21.59
N THR A 38 7.00 13.97 20.83
CA THR A 38 7.59 12.73 21.34
C THR A 38 9.09 12.70 21.03
N PRO A 39 9.88 11.75 21.58
CA PRO A 39 11.27 11.56 21.18
C PRO A 39 11.46 11.21 19.70
N LEU A 40 10.38 10.82 19.00
CA LEU A 40 10.37 10.48 17.58
C LEU A 40 9.97 11.67 16.69
N ASP A 41 9.92 12.88 17.23
CA ASP A 41 9.50 14.07 16.48
C ASP A 41 10.31 14.22 15.19
N THR A 42 9.59 14.34 14.07
CA THR A 42 10.18 14.43 12.74
C THR A 42 10.78 15.81 12.45
N GLY A 43 10.42 16.84 13.23
CA GLY A 43 10.79 18.24 12.97
C GLY A 43 10.15 18.85 11.72
N ILE A 44 9.24 18.12 11.05
CA ILE A 44 8.53 18.59 9.86
C ILE A 44 7.33 19.44 10.30
N ALA A 45 7.26 20.67 9.80
CA ALA A 45 6.10 21.55 10.01
C ALA A 45 4.87 20.97 9.31
N LEU A 46 3.77 20.77 10.05
CA LEU A 46 2.52 20.22 9.52
C LEU A 46 1.93 21.09 8.41
N GLU A 47 2.11 22.40 8.50
CA GLU A 47 1.67 23.37 7.50
C GLU A 47 2.26 23.04 6.12
N ARG A 48 3.53 22.63 6.07
CA ARG A 48 4.17 22.20 4.82
C ARG A 48 3.59 20.89 4.27
N VAL A 49 3.17 19.98 5.16
CA VAL A 49 2.53 18.72 4.75
C VAL A 49 1.17 19.01 4.13
N PHE A 50 0.42 19.97 4.68
CA PHE A 50 -0.87 20.40 4.15
C PHE A 50 -0.73 21.03 2.76
N GLU A 51 0.17 22.01 2.60
CA GLU A 51 0.46 22.64 1.30
C GLU A 51 0.91 21.61 0.25
N TYR A 52 1.75 20.66 0.68
CA TYR A 52 2.21 19.58 -0.20
C TYR A 52 1.06 18.65 -0.62
N SER A 53 0.14 18.34 0.30
CA SER A 53 -1.03 17.52 0.00
C SER A 53 -2.02 18.21 -0.92
N GLU A 54 -2.26 19.51 -0.73
CA GLU A 54 -3.16 20.30 -1.57
C GLU A 54 -2.69 20.31 -3.04
N TYR A 55 -1.38 20.47 -3.26
CA TYR A 55 -0.81 20.36 -4.61
C TYR A 55 -1.10 18.98 -5.23
N TRP A 56 -0.85 17.90 -4.48
CA TRP A 56 -1.04 16.55 -4.99
C TRP A 56 -2.50 16.16 -5.17
N GLU A 57 -3.41 16.73 -4.40
CA GLU A 57 -4.85 16.56 -4.60
C GLU A 57 -5.28 17.13 -5.96
N GLY A 58 -4.85 18.36 -6.28
CA GLY A 58 -5.08 18.96 -7.59
C GLY A 58 -4.42 18.15 -8.73
N ALA A 59 -3.17 17.74 -8.54
CA ALA A 59 -2.44 16.94 -9.53
C ALA A 59 -3.10 15.56 -9.76
N ARG A 60 -3.57 14.89 -8.71
CA ARG A 60 -4.27 13.59 -8.81
C ARG A 60 -5.50 13.68 -9.69
N GLY A 61 -6.21 14.81 -9.66
CA GLY A 61 -7.36 15.07 -10.53
C GLY A 61 -7.05 14.97 -12.02
N LEU A 62 -5.83 15.32 -12.45
CA LEU A 62 -5.38 15.19 -13.84
C LEU A 62 -5.29 13.72 -14.30
N TYR A 63 -5.14 12.79 -13.34
CA TYR A 63 -4.99 11.37 -13.58
C TYR A 63 -6.27 10.57 -13.28
N ALA A 64 -7.44 11.23 -13.22
CA ALA A 64 -8.71 10.59 -12.91
C ALA A 64 -9.01 9.34 -13.75
N ALA A 65 -8.57 9.30 -15.02
CA ALA A 65 -8.73 8.13 -15.90
C ALA A 65 -8.00 6.86 -15.42
N PHE A 66 -6.98 7.02 -14.57
CA PHE A 66 -6.16 5.93 -14.03
C PHE A 66 -6.36 5.73 -12.53
N ASP A 67 -7.23 6.52 -11.90
CA ASP A 67 -7.39 6.45 -10.46
C ASP A 67 -8.12 5.17 -10.05
N CYS A 68 -7.44 4.39 -9.20
CA CYS A 68 -8.00 3.17 -8.64
C CYS A 68 -9.27 3.39 -7.81
N THR A 69 -9.48 4.61 -7.33
CA THR A 69 -10.67 5.00 -6.55
C THR A 69 -11.99 4.81 -7.29
N ALA A 70 -11.94 4.75 -8.63
CA ALA A 70 -13.10 4.43 -9.45
C ALA A 70 -13.71 3.06 -9.11
N THR A 71 -12.89 2.08 -8.71
CA THR A 71 -13.36 0.73 -8.37
C THR A 71 -13.08 0.34 -6.92
N MET A 72 -12.05 0.91 -6.28
CA MET A 72 -11.61 0.55 -4.94
C MET A 72 -11.77 1.75 -4.00
N LYS A 73 -12.69 1.65 -3.04
CA LYS A 73 -13.03 2.77 -2.14
C LYS A 73 -12.35 2.71 -0.77
N SER A 74 -11.73 1.59 -0.44
CA SER A 74 -11.12 1.34 0.87
C SER A 74 -10.00 0.30 0.77
N GLY A 75 -9.17 0.23 1.80
CA GLY A 75 -8.33 -0.94 2.04
C GLY A 75 -9.16 -2.18 2.35
N ASN A 76 -8.50 -3.34 2.36
CA ASN A 76 -9.15 -4.62 2.64
C ASN A 76 -8.24 -5.51 3.51
N ALA A 77 -8.78 -6.04 4.60
CA ALA A 77 -8.06 -6.89 5.54
C ALA A 77 -7.82 -8.31 5.01
N ASP A 78 -8.52 -8.73 3.95
CA ASP A 78 -8.29 -10.05 3.34
C ASP A 78 -6.88 -10.23 2.74
N VAL A 79 -6.09 -9.16 2.65
CA VAL A 79 -4.66 -9.21 2.31
C VAL A 79 -3.88 -10.13 3.25
N TYR A 80 -4.33 -10.32 4.50
CA TYR A 80 -3.71 -11.28 5.42
C TYR A 80 -3.95 -12.74 5.06
N GLU A 81 -4.89 -13.03 4.15
CA GLU A 81 -5.15 -14.39 3.65
C GLU A 81 -4.59 -14.61 2.23
N ASN A 82 -4.69 -13.60 1.37
CA ASN A 82 -4.27 -13.71 -0.04
C ASN A 82 -2.82 -13.26 -0.28
N GLU A 83 -2.32 -12.36 0.57
CA GLU A 83 -0.99 -11.75 0.51
C GLU A 83 -0.66 -11.20 -0.89
N ILE A 84 -1.67 -10.66 -1.57
CA ILE A 84 -1.50 -9.97 -2.84
C ILE A 84 -0.85 -8.60 -2.56
N PRO A 85 0.31 -8.29 -3.16
CA PRO A 85 0.97 -7.00 -2.97
C PRO A 85 0.09 -5.83 -3.43
N GLY A 86 0.18 -4.67 -2.77
CA GLY A 86 -0.73 -3.54 -3.00
C GLY A 86 -0.90 -3.14 -4.47
N GLY A 87 0.20 -2.92 -5.20
CA GLY A 87 0.14 -2.59 -6.62
C GLY A 87 -0.48 -3.70 -7.49
N GLN A 88 -0.22 -4.96 -7.18
CA GLN A 88 -0.87 -6.09 -7.86
C GLN A 88 -2.36 -6.15 -7.52
N TYR A 89 -2.74 -5.89 -6.26
CA TYR A 89 -4.13 -5.92 -5.81
C TYR A 89 -4.97 -4.94 -6.61
N THR A 90 -4.53 -3.68 -6.70
CA THR A 90 -5.23 -2.63 -7.44
C THR A 90 -5.34 -2.96 -8.93
N ASN A 91 -4.27 -3.45 -9.54
CA ASN A 91 -4.28 -3.83 -10.96
C ASN A 91 -5.20 -5.01 -11.25
N LEU A 92 -5.14 -6.08 -10.44
CA LEU A 92 -6.01 -7.24 -10.58
C LEU A 92 -7.48 -6.88 -10.35
N HIS A 93 -7.76 -6.00 -9.38
CA HIS A 93 -9.10 -5.50 -9.11
C HIS A 93 -9.65 -4.73 -10.31
N PHE A 94 -8.87 -3.79 -10.84
CA PHE A 94 -9.25 -3.01 -12.02
C PHE A 94 -9.48 -3.92 -13.25
N GLN A 95 -8.58 -4.88 -13.51
CA GLN A 95 -8.72 -5.84 -14.62
C GLN A 95 -10.00 -6.69 -14.48
N ALA A 96 -10.27 -7.21 -13.28
CA ALA A 96 -11.48 -7.99 -13.02
C ALA A 96 -12.75 -7.15 -13.27
N HIS A 97 -12.78 -5.90 -12.80
CA HIS A 97 -13.90 -5.00 -13.03
C HIS A 97 -14.06 -4.61 -14.50
N ALA A 98 -12.97 -4.29 -15.20
CA ALA A 98 -12.97 -3.93 -16.62
C ALA A 98 -13.49 -5.08 -17.51
N MET A 99 -13.25 -6.33 -17.13
CA MET A 99 -13.74 -7.52 -17.84
C MET A 99 -15.17 -7.94 -17.42
N GLY A 100 -15.86 -7.18 -16.57
CA GLY A 100 -17.18 -7.54 -16.04
C GLY A 100 -17.17 -8.68 -15.00
N LEU A 101 -15.97 -9.08 -14.55
CA LEU A 101 -15.74 -10.16 -13.60
C LEU A 101 -15.55 -9.66 -12.15
N GLY A 102 -15.90 -8.41 -11.85
CA GLY A 102 -15.77 -7.84 -10.50
C GLY A 102 -16.47 -8.70 -9.43
N HIS A 103 -17.63 -9.27 -9.75
CA HIS A 103 -18.35 -10.19 -8.87
C HIS A 103 -17.60 -11.50 -8.57
N LYS A 104 -16.68 -11.92 -9.45
CA LYS A 104 -15.82 -13.10 -9.28
C LYS A 104 -14.47 -12.80 -8.65
N PHE A 105 -14.20 -11.55 -8.26
CA PHE A 105 -12.91 -11.20 -7.68
C PHE A 105 -12.59 -12.00 -6.42
N LYS A 106 -13.61 -12.47 -5.69
CA LYS A 106 -13.45 -13.40 -4.57
C LYS A 106 -12.85 -14.75 -5.00
N GLU A 107 -13.27 -15.29 -6.14
CA GLU A 107 -12.72 -16.53 -6.70
C GLU A 107 -11.28 -16.34 -7.16
N VAL A 108 -10.98 -15.19 -7.77
CA VAL A 108 -9.60 -14.82 -8.18
C VAL A 108 -8.66 -14.81 -6.98
N LYS A 109 -9.06 -14.18 -5.87
CA LYS A 109 -8.26 -14.19 -4.63
C LYS A 109 -8.03 -15.59 -4.07
N ARG A 110 -9.07 -16.43 -4.09
CA ARG A 110 -8.94 -17.83 -3.65
C ARG A 110 -7.97 -18.61 -4.53
N ALA A 111 -8.09 -18.49 -5.84
CA ALA A 111 -7.17 -19.12 -6.79
C ALA A 111 -5.73 -18.64 -6.60
N TYR A 112 -5.54 -17.36 -6.25
CA TYR A 112 -4.22 -16.79 -5.94
C TYR A 112 -3.59 -17.43 -4.69
N THR A 113 -4.37 -17.59 -3.61
CA THR A 113 -3.90 -18.31 -2.41
C THR A 113 -3.60 -19.78 -2.69
N GLU A 114 -4.45 -20.47 -3.47
CA GLU A 114 -4.23 -21.87 -3.86
C GLU A 114 -2.97 -22.02 -4.72
N ALA A 115 -2.76 -21.11 -5.68
CA ALA A 115 -1.56 -21.07 -6.51
C ALA A 115 -0.29 -20.86 -5.65
N ASN A 116 -0.33 -19.97 -4.66
CA ASN A 116 0.80 -19.78 -3.74
C ASN A 116 1.18 -21.07 -3.01
N LYS A 117 0.19 -21.83 -2.53
CA LYS A 117 0.42 -23.12 -1.85
C LYS A 117 0.98 -24.18 -2.80
N ILE A 118 0.46 -24.27 -4.02
CA ILE A 118 0.95 -25.20 -5.04
C ILE A 118 2.41 -24.92 -5.38
N LEU A 119 2.79 -23.64 -5.42
CA LEU A 119 4.15 -23.20 -5.74
C LEU A 119 5.11 -23.22 -4.54
N GLY A 120 4.67 -23.68 -3.37
CA GLY A 120 5.53 -23.88 -2.20
C GLY A 120 5.65 -22.68 -1.27
N ASP A 121 4.61 -21.86 -1.17
CA ASP A 121 4.49 -20.70 -0.26
C ASP A 121 5.60 -19.65 -0.48
N LEU A 122 5.41 -18.87 -1.54
CA LEU A 122 6.43 -17.98 -2.08
C LEU A 122 6.25 -16.53 -1.58
N ILE A 123 7.37 -15.81 -1.53
CA ILE A 123 7.37 -14.36 -1.30
C ILE A 123 6.92 -13.67 -2.60
N LYS A 124 5.82 -12.93 -2.53
CA LYS A 124 5.21 -12.26 -3.69
C LYS A 124 5.61 -10.78 -3.71
N VAL A 125 6.42 -10.34 -4.69
CA VAL A 125 6.82 -8.93 -4.84
C VAL A 125 7.24 -8.60 -6.29
N GLY A 126 6.81 -7.47 -6.85
CA GLY A 126 7.20 -7.04 -8.21
C GLY A 126 6.46 -7.77 -9.36
N LEU A 127 7.10 -7.86 -10.54
CA LEU A 127 6.57 -8.49 -11.77
C LEU A 127 6.69 -10.03 -11.79
N GLY A 128 7.17 -10.62 -10.70
CA GLY A 128 7.26 -12.06 -10.52
C GLY A 128 6.95 -12.45 -9.08
N VAL A 129 6.52 -13.69 -8.89
CA VAL A 129 6.61 -14.32 -7.58
C VAL A 129 8.10 -14.56 -7.33
N VAL A 130 8.70 -13.85 -6.36
CA VAL A 130 10.15 -13.92 -6.14
C VAL A 130 10.46 -15.21 -5.39
N PHE A 131 11.18 -16.09 -6.07
CA PHE A 131 11.84 -17.25 -5.47
C PHE A 131 13.01 -16.75 -4.61
N MET A 132 12.75 -16.38 -3.35
CA MET A 132 13.79 -16.19 -2.35
C MET A 132 13.46 -16.97 -1.08
N ARG A 133 13.88 -18.24 -1.06
CA ARG A 133 14.20 -18.90 0.21
C ARG A 133 15.62 -18.51 0.59
N GLY A 134 15.72 -17.63 1.59
CA GLY A 134 16.91 -17.46 2.43
C GLY A 134 17.91 -16.38 1.98
N SER A 135 18.29 -15.56 2.96
CA SER A 135 19.63 -14.95 3.13
C SER A 135 19.95 -13.52 2.67
N LEU A 136 19.00 -12.63 2.35
CA LEU A 136 19.37 -11.25 1.95
C LEU A 136 18.94 -10.07 2.85
N TRP A 137 18.23 -10.28 3.97
CA TRP A 137 17.84 -9.20 4.88
C TRP A 137 18.52 -9.28 6.26
N ARG A 138 19.82 -9.58 6.30
CA ARG A 138 20.69 -9.28 7.44
C ARG A 138 21.83 -8.38 6.97
N ARG A 139 21.66 -7.07 7.08
CA ARG A 139 22.70 -6.11 7.45
C ARG A 139 22.04 -4.97 8.20
#